data_AF-A0A9Q5I5I6-F1
#
_entry.id   AF-A0A9Q5I5I6-F1
#
_cell.length_a   1.000
_cell.length_b   1.000
_cell.length_c   1.000
_cell.angle_alpha   90.00
_cell.angle_beta   90.00
_cell.angle_gamma   90.00
#
_symmetry.space_group_name_H-M   'P 1'
#
loop_
_entity.id
_entity.type
_entity.pdbx_description
1 polymer ?
#
loop_
_entity_poly.entity_id
_entity_poly.type
_entity_poly.pdbx_seq_one_letter_code
_entity_poly.pdbx_strand_id
1 'polypeptide(L)'
;MPFRPWRPQAAAKSSNSGQETSASLSLHPPLRALTESQRQMYELEKEENFRWIARLLASPSNRVLTSEDLVSHDVQCEIADIGQYAEVAHGSIDPDFVWRNLSRLVRPTYPLEGYDALTGSQLVCVFHGRVAKLQGYIAYRPTKQRLIIAFSGTSSPLQALHDIDARMVEYPVSDEKTSKLKDACKVHSGMWRLYQGVRQLAFDNFAKALFSLDIAELVLTGHSLGAATASFFAMELLQNSLQLSGTGCICLPPSIVVKLVGFGSPRAGSEGLARFYRKLVSEYREERGKDSFQEYMVKGYNDGLLAITNSFPWTVINLISIIGVPCLPPKAIGFRHLSDSPLYLFHGQLFRIPPSENEHSVFPLQLEDDTGPPEYPLGGHNYYNNRDMEKIQRRIRCLKLLILGEAGWEERYMRYLTKESRDRP
;
A
#
# COMPACT_ATOMS: atom_id res chain seq x y z
N MET A 1 7.85 -16.58 42.51
CA MET A 1 6.98 -15.43 42.83
C MET A 1 6.23 -15.03 41.56
N PRO A 2 4.89 -14.98 41.56
CA PRO A 2 4.15 -14.65 40.34
C PRO A 2 4.14 -13.13 40.12
N PHE A 3 4.50 -12.71 38.91
CA PHE A 3 4.45 -11.32 38.46
C PHE A 3 2.98 -10.85 38.41
N ARG A 4 2.68 -9.76 39.12
CA ARG A 4 1.39 -9.04 38.96
C ARG A 4 1.46 -8.16 37.71
N PRO A 5 0.44 -8.15 36.85
CA PRO A 5 0.35 -7.18 35.77
C PRO A 5 0.10 -5.77 36.35
N TRP A 6 0.86 -4.80 35.83
CA TRP A 6 0.80 -3.39 36.20
C TRP A 6 -0.52 -2.76 35.74
N ARG A 7 -1.25 -2.12 36.66
CA ARG A 7 -2.40 -1.25 36.36
C ARG A 7 -1.91 0.21 36.41
N PRO A 8 -2.15 1.06 35.39
CA PRO A 8 -1.91 2.48 35.54
C PRO A 8 -2.90 3.06 36.55
N GLN A 9 -2.38 3.71 37.59
CA GLN A 9 -3.19 4.50 38.52
C GLN A 9 -3.76 5.73 37.79
N ALA A 10 -5.04 5.98 38.00
CA ALA A 10 -5.68 7.24 37.61
C ALA A 10 -4.96 8.39 38.32
N ALA A 11 -4.44 9.35 37.55
CA ALA A 11 -3.79 10.53 38.09
C ALA A 11 -4.80 11.37 38.87
N ALA A 12 -4.55 11.53 40.17
CA ALA A 12 -5.26 12.47 41.02
C ALA A 12 -4.89 13.91 40.61
N LYS A 13 -5.91 14.76 40.48
CA LYS A 13 -5.76 16.19 40.22
C LYS A 13 -5.04 16.86 41.41
N SER A 14 -3.90 17.49 41.17
CA SER A 14 -3.36 18.52 42.05
C SER A 14 -3.36 19.87 41.33
N SER A 15 -3.94 20.86 42.00
CA SER A 15 -3.96 22.26 41.63
C SER A 15 -2.67 22.94 42.13
N ASN A 16 -1.87 23.55 41.26
CA ASN A 16 -1.51 24.97 41.36
C ASN A 16 -0.51 25.46 40.30
N SER A 17 -0.78 26.71 39.90
CA SER A 17 0.14 27.80 39.50
C SER A 17 1.14 27.60 38.34
N GLY A 18 0.81 28.25 37.22
CA GLY A 18 1.65 29.29 36.62
C GLY A 18 2.99 28.88 36.03
N GLN A 19 2.97 28.35 34.81
CA GLN A 19 4.10 28.39 33.89
C GLN A 19 3.57 28.35 32.45
N GLU A 20 4.07 29.25 31.62
CA GLU A 20 3.80 29.29 30.18
C GLU A 20 4.04 27.89 29.59
N THR A 21 2.97 27.30 29.10
CA THR A 21 2.97 25.96 28.53
C THR A 21 3.71 26.01 27.19
N SER A 22 4.97 25.56 27.18
CA SER A 22 5.50 24.93 25.97
C SER A 22 4.54 23.80 25.64
N ALA A 23 3.72 23.97 24.61
CA ALA A 23 2.82 22.93 24.14
C ALA A 23 3.69 21.70 23.86
N SER A 24 3.60 20.70 24.74
CA SER A 24 4.23 19.40 24.58
C SER A 24 3.73 18.84 23.26
N LEU A 25 4.57 18.89 22.23
CA LEU A 25 4.33 18.27 20.93
C LEU A 25 4.27 16.75 21.14
N SER A 26 3.09 16.23 21.46
CA SER A 26 2.92 14.79 21.62
C SER A 26 2.93 14.13 20.24
N LEU A 27 3.78 13.11 20.07
CA LEU A 27 3.84 12.26 18.87
C LEU A 27 2.51 11.55 18.57
N HIS A 28 1.58 11.55 19.52
CA HIS A 28 0.25 11.00 19.37
C HIS A 28 -0.80 12.07 19.69
N PRO A 29 -1.86 12.21 18.88
CA PRO A 29 -2.98 13.06 19.23
C PRO A 29 -3.61 12.61 20.55
N PRO A 30 -4.29 13.52 21.29
CA PRO A 30 -5.00 13.15 22.50
C PRO A 30 -6.00 12.02 22.21
N LEU A 31 -6.11 11.07 23.15
CA LEU A 31 -7.04 9.94 23.06
C LEU A 31 -8.48 10.46 22.96
N ARG A 32 -9.03 10.51 21.75
CA ARG A 32 -10.46 10.77 21.52
C ARG A 32 -11.26 9.50 21.80
N ALA A 33 -12.42 9.65 22.42
CA ALA A 33 -13.37 8.55 22.53
C ALA A 33 -13.83 8.14 21.13
N LEU A 34 -13.79 6.83 20.84
CA LEU A 34 -14.27 6.28 19.59
C LEU A 34 -15.80 6.38 19.52
N THR A 35 -16.30 6.85 18.38
CA THR A 35 -17.72 6.74 18.03
C THR A 35 -18.14 5.27 17.97
N GLU A 36 -19.45 5.01 18.05
CA GLU A 36 -19.97 3.64 17.98
C GLU A 36 -19.66 2.98 16.63
N SER A 37 -19.78 3.73 15.52
CA SER A 37 -19.43 3.24 14.18
C SER A 37 -17.94 2.90 14.07
N GLN A 38 -17.05 3.69 14.66
CA GLN A 38 -15.61 3.39 14.71
C GLN A 38 -15.32 2.14 15.54
N ARG A 39 -16.00 1.95 16.69
CA ARG A 39 -15.83 0.75 17.51
C ARG A 39 -16.24 -0.50 16.74
N GLN A 40 -17.43 -0.49 16.13
CA GLN A 40 -17.92 -1.60 15.32
C GLN A 40 -17.00 -1.90 14.12
N MET A 41 -16.50 -0.85 13.45
CA MET A 41 -15.55 -1.00 12.36
C MET A 41 -14.28 -1.74 12.83
N TYR A 42 -13.71 -1.33 13.95
CA TYR A 42 -12.50 -1.94 14.53
C TYR A 42 -12.73 -3.34 15.09
N GLU A 43 -13.92 -3.65 15.59
CA GLU A 43 -14.30 -5.01 15.99
C GLU A 43 -14.43 -5.97 14.79
N LEU A 44 -14.77 -5.45 13.61
CA LEU A 44 -14.91 -6.23 12.38
C LEU A 44 -13.60 -6.40 11.60
N GLU A 45 -12.51 -5.79 12.05
CA GLU A 45 -11.17 -6.05 11.52
C GLU A 45 -10.81 -7.52 11.76
N LYS A 46 -10.73 -8.30 10.68
CA LYS A 46 -10.37 -9.72 10.75
C LYS A 46 -8.92 -9.97 10.39
N GLU A 47 -8.35 -9.09 9.58
CA GLU A 47 -6.93 -9.07 9.30
C GLU A 47 -6.26 -8.19 10.36
N GLU A 48 -5.03 -8.52 10.68
CA GLU A 48 -4.28 -7.85 11.72
C GLU A 48 -4.01 -6.38 11.29
N ASN A 49 -4.53 -5.39 12.02
CA ASN A 49 -4.28 -3.96 11.73
C ASN A 49 -3.01 -3.39 12.37
N PHE A 50 -2.26 -4.26 13.03
CA PHE A 50 -0.83 -4.14 13.28
C PHE A 50 -0.37 -3.07 14.29
N ARG A 51 -1.12 -1.98 14.48
CA ARG A 51 -0.91 -0.77 15.32
C ARG A 51 0.10 -0.81 16.48
N TRP A 52 0.22 -1.93 17.20
CA TRP A 52 1.15 -2.06 18.32
C TRP A 52 2.63 -2.02 17.91
N ILE A 53 3.00 -2.34 16.66
CA ILE A 53 4.41 -2.26 16.22
C ILE A 53 4.84 -0.99 15.58
N ALA A 54 3.89 -0.24 15.02
CA ALA A 54 4.14 1.17 14.81
C ALA A 54 4.59 1.86 16.12
N ARG A 55 4.37 1.28 17.31
CA ARG A 55 4.95 1.83 18.55
C ARG A 55 6.36 1.34 18.88
N LEU A 56 6.75 0.14 18.46
CA LEU A 56 8.05 -0.48 18.81
C LEU A 56 9.13 -0.26 17.74
N LEU A 57 8.75 -0.29 16.47
CA LEU A 57 9.66 -0.21 15.33
C LEU A 57 9.44 1.03 14.48
N ALA A 58 8.50 1.92 14.87
CA ALA A 58 8.45 3.20 14.20
C ALA A 58 9.78 3.92 14.36
N SER A 59 10.18 4.53 13.26
CA SER A 59 11.19 5.56 13.24
C SER A 59 10.46 6.90 13.38
N PRO A 60 10.30 7.46 14.61
CA PRO A 60 9.73 8.77 14.78
C PRO A 60 10.67 9.81 14.17
N SER A 61 10.11 10.79 13.47
CA SER A 61 10.84 11.96 12.99
C SER A 61 10.76 13.10 14.02
N ASN A 62 11.80 13.93 14.06
CA ASN A 62 11.77 15.21 14.79
C ASN A 62 11.17 16.34 13.95
N ARG A 63 10.94 16.13 12.65
CA ARG A 63 10.28 17.09 11.75
C ARG A 63 8.79 17.10 12.04
N VAL A 64 8.29 18.24 12.52
CA VAL A 64 6.85 18.52 12.66
C VAL A 64 6.28 18.82 11.29
N LEU A 65 5.27 18.08 10.84
CA LEU A 65 4.55 18.38 9.60
C LEU A 65 3.47 19.43 9.84
N THR A 66 3.34 20.39 8.94
CA THR A 66 2.40 21.52 9.04
C THR A 66 1.47 21.59 7.84
N SER A 67 0.61 22.61 7.78
CA SER A 67 -0.24 22.90 6.63
C SER A 67 0.54 23.15 5.33
N GLU A 68 1.81 23.58 5.41
CA GLU A 68 2.68 23.77 4.24
C GLU A 68 3.08 22.43 3.59
N ASP A 69 3.11 21.35 4.37
CA ASP A 69 3.42 20.01 3.86
C ASP A 69 2.19 19.34 3.24
N LEU A 70 0.99 19.94 3.33
CA LEU A 70 -0.23 19.34 2.80
C LEU A 70 -0.13 19.11 1.28
N VAL A 71 -0.56 17.92 0.88
CA VAL A 71 -0.77 17.59 -0.51
C VAL A 71 -2.06 18.27 -0.99
N SER A 72 -2.07 18.74 -2.24
CA SER A 72 -3.27 19.38 -2.80
C SER A 72 -4.45 18.42 -2.84
N HIS A 73 -5.66 18.98 -2.74
CA HIS A 73 -6.90 18.21 -2.78
C HIS A 73 -7.00 17.33 -4.03
N ASP A 74 -6.64 17.87 -5.20
CA ASP A 74 -6.68 17.14 -6.47
C ASP A 74 -5.79 15.90 -6.47
N VAL A 75 -4.57 16.01 -5.94
CA VAL A 75 -3.65 14.87 -5.83
C VAL A 75 -4.19 13.85 -4.84
N GLN A 76 -4.76 14.29 -3.72
CA GLN A 76 -5.39 13.38 -2.76
C GLN A 76 -6.57 12.62 -3.36
N CYS A 77 -7.45 13.31 -4.12
CA CYS A 77 -8.54 12.69 -4.85
C CYS A 77 -8.02 11.69 -5.89
N GLU A 78 -6.96 12.03 -6.63
CA GLU A 78 -6.37 11.12 -7.62
C GLU A 78 -5.78 9.85 -6.97
N ILE A 79 -5.06 9.99 -5.86
CA ILE A 79 -4.51 8.84 -5.13
C ILE A 79 -5.68 7.99 -4.56
N ALA A 80 -6.77 8.60 -4.10
CA ALA A 80 -7.97 7.88 -3.66
C ALA A 80 -8.65 7.11 -4.82
N ASP A 81 -8.75 7.73 -6.00
CA ASP A 81 -9.24 7.12 -7.25
C ASP A 81 -8.43 5.87 -7.61
N ILE A 82 -7.10 5.98 -7.55
CA ILE A 82 -6.18 4.88 -7.86
C ILE A 82 -6.22 3.79 -6.78
N GLY A 83 -6.43 4.17 -5.52
CA GLY A 83 -6.60 3.25 -4.40
C GLY A 83 -7.68 2.19 -4.64
N GLN A 84 -8.78 2.57 -5.28
CA GLN A 84 -9.86 1.65 -5.65
C GLN A 84 -9.38 0.46 -6.50
N TYR A 85 -8.41 0.70 -7.39
CA TYR A 85 -7.81 -0.35 -8.21
C TYR A 85 -6.87 -1.25 -7.39
N ALA A 86 -6.10 -0.66 -6.47
CA ALA A 86 -5.27 -1.43 -5.55
C ALA A 86 -6.10 -2.36 -4.64
N GLU A 87 -7.27 -1.90 -4.19
CA GLU A 87 -8.20 -2.70 -3.39
C GLU A 87 -8.73 -3.93 -4.14
N VAL A 88 -9.16 -3.76 -5.39
CA VAL A 88 -9.66 -4.87 -6.23
C VAL A 88 -8.54 -5.86 -6.59
N ALA A 89 -7.29 -5.44 -6.56
CA ALA A 89 -6.16 -6.32 -6.86
C ALA A 89 -6.01 -7.45 -5.85
N HIS A 90 -6.52 -7.25 -4.63
CA HIS A 90 -6.35 -8.20 -3.53
C HIS A 90 -6.80 -9.62 -3.91
N GLY A 91 -5.95 -10.61 -3.64
CA GLY A 91 -6.13 -12.00 -4.10
C GLY A 91 -7.33 -12.77 -3.55
N SER A 92 -8.13 -12.16 -2.67
CA SER A 92 -9.42 -12.69 -2.22
C SER A 92 -10.60 -12.21 -3.08
N ILE A 93 -10.35 -11.29 -4.01
CA ILE A 93 -11.31 -10.73 -4.95
C ILE A 93 -10.93 -11.22 -6.35
N ASP A 94 -11.93 -11.67 -7.10
CA ASP A 94 -11.79 -12.00 -8.53
C ASP A 94 -12.11 -10.74 -9.36
N PRO A 95 -11.13 -10.12 -10.04
CA PRO A 95 -11.38 -8.97 -10.90
C PRO A 95 -12.35 -9.29 -12.04
N ASP A 96 -12.32 -10.51 -12.61
CA ASP A 96 -13.25 -10.88 -13.68
C ASP A 96 -14.71 -10.81 -13.20
N PHE A 97 -14.97 -11.29 -11.98
CA PHE A 97 -16.29 -11.15 -11.35
C PHE A 97 -16.67 -9.68 -11.14
N VAL A 98 -15.74 -8.87 -10.65
CA VAL A 98 -15.96 -7.44 -10.38
C VAL A 98 -16.39 -6.72 -11.66
N TRP A 99 -15.62 -6.82 -12.74
CA TRP A 99 -15.94 -6.09 -13.97
C TRP A 99 -17.18 -6.63 -14.69
N ARG A 100 -17.43 -7.94 -14.67
CA ARG A 100 -18.67 -8.52 -15.24
C ARG A 100 -19.93 -8.04 -14.52
N ASN A 101 -19.84 -7.71 -13.23
CA ASN A 101 -20.98 -7.31 -12.41
C ASN A 101 -20.91 -5.83 -11.96
N LEU A 102 -19.99 -5.04 -12.51
CA LEU A 102 -19.62 -3.73 -11.97
C LEU A 102 -20.81 -2.78 -11.84
N SER A 103 -21.67 -2.71 -12.87
CA SER A 103 -22.86 -1.85 -12.90
C SER A 103 -23.88 -2.13 -11.79
N ARG A 104 -23.85 -3.34 -11.22
CA ARG A 104 -24.64 -3.72 -10.05
C ARG A 104 -23.87 -3.48 -8.76
N LEU A 105 -22.60 -3.90 -8.72
CA LEU A 105 -21.77 -3.82 -7.52
C LEU A 105 -21.54 -2.39 -7.03
N VAL A 106 -21.59 -1.38 -7.90
CA VAL A 106 -21.41 0.04 -7.53
C VAL A 106 -22.66 0.73 -7.00
N ARG A 107 -23.83 0.06 -7.05
CA ARG A 107 -25.10 0.66 -6.60
C ARG A 107 -25.07 0.91 -5.09
N PRO A 108 -25.92 1.83 -4.58
CA PRO A 108 -26.10 2.01 -3.14
C PRO A 108 -26.36 0.67 -2.45
N THR A 109 -25.76 0.46 -1.28
CA THR A 109 -25.82 -0.78 -0.48
C THR A 109 -25.06 -1.99 -1.04
N TYR A 110 -24.48 -1.93 -2.25
CA TYR A 110 -23.69 -3.02 -2.84
C TYR A 110 -22.19 -2.91 -2.49
N PRO A 111 -21.40 -4.01 -2.62
CA PRO A 111 -20.02 -4.07 -2.13
C PRO A 111 -19.11 -2.93 -2.56
N LEU A 112 -19.30 -2.42 -3.79
CA LEU A 112 -18.52 -1.36 -4.41
C LEU A 112 -19.25 0.00 -4.46
N GLU A 113 -20.17 0.25 -3.54
CA GLU A 113 -20.71 1.59 -3.31
C GLU A 113 -19.60 2.61 -3.02
N GLY A 114 -19.56 3.72 -3.77
CA GLY A 114 -18.52 4.75 -3.68
C GLY A 114 -17.21 4.40 -4.40
N TYR A 115 -17.26 3.50 -5.39
CA TYR A 115 -16.12 3.14 -6.25
C TYR A 115 -16.24 3.78 -7.64
N ASP A 116 -16.32 5.10 -7.65
CA ASP A 116 -16.58 5.87 -8.87
C ASP A 116 -15.45 5.76 -9.89
N ALA A 117 -14.22 5.49 -9.44
CA ALA A 117 -13.06 5.40 -10.33
C ALA A 117 -13.09 4.15 -11.21
N LEU A 118 -13.77 3.09 -10.77
CA LEU A 118 -13.96 1.86 -11.54
C LEU A 118 -15.03 2.04 -12.63
N THR A 119 -16.00 2.91 -12.43
CA THR A 119 -17.10 3.13 -13.38
C THR A 119 -16.58 3.59 -14.74
N GLY A 120 -17.03 2.91 -15.81
CA GLY A 120 -16.59 3.18 -17.18
C GLY A 120 -15.20 2.64 -17.52
N SER A 121 -14.51 1.98 -16.58
CA SER A 121 -13.28 1.24 -16.87
C SER A 121 -13.59 -0.14 -17.46
N GLN A 122 -12.60 -0.70 -18.15
CA GLN A 122 -12.67 -2.01 -18.79
C GLN A 122 -11.55 -2.89 -18.22
N LEU A 123 -11.89 -4.14 -17.86
CA LEU A 123 -10.87 -5.13 -17.53
C LEU A 123 -10.22 -5.60 -18.83
N VAL A 124 -8.90 -5.47 -18.92
CA VAL A 124 -8.12 -5.92 -20.07
C VAL A 124 -7.70 -7.37 -19.86
N CYS A 125 -7.14 -7.69 -18.70
CA CYS A 125 -6.78 -9.06 -18.33
C CYS A 125 -6.56 -9.23 -16.83
N VAL A 126 -6.70 -10.45 -16.34
CA VAL A 126 -6.21 -10.91 -15.03
C VAL A 126 -5.07 -11.89 -15.27
N PHE A 127 -4.05 -11.85 -14.41
CA PHE A 127 -2.93 -12.79 -14.46
C PHE A 127 -2.52 -13.24 -13.06
N HIS A 128 -2.03 -14.48 -12.97
CA HIS A 128 -1.56 -15.08 -11.73
C HIS A 128 -0.14 -15.57 -11.89
N GLY A 129 0.72 -15.19 -10.96
CA GLY A 129 2.13 -15.55 -10.95
C GLY A 129 2.36 -17.03 -10.68
N ARG A 130 3.52 -17.53 -11.09
CA ARG A 130 3.93 -18.92 -10.78
C ARG A 130 4.31 -19.13 -9.32
N VAL A 131 4.62 -18.05 -8.60
CA VAL A 131 4.99 -18.06 -7.18
C VAL A 131 3.81 -17.55 -6.36
N ALA A 132 3.35 -18.35 -5.40
CA ALA A 132 2.22 -18.07 -4.52
C ALA A 132 0.92 -17.65 -5.23
N LYS A 133 0.79 -17.90 -6.55
CA LYS A 133 -0.32 -17.43 -7.38
C LYS A 133 -0.60 -15.93 -7.22
N LEU A 134 0.46 -15.12 -7.07
CA LEU A 134 0.33 -13.68 -6.90
C LEU A 134 -0.53 -13.09 -8.01
N GLN A 135 -1.65 -12.49 -7.63
CA GLN A 135 -2.60 -11.92 -8.59
C GLN A 135 -2.13 -10.53 -9.03
N GLY A 136 -2.33 -10.23 -10.30
CA GLY A 136 -2.36 -8.88 -10.82
C GLY A 136 -3.38 -8.77 -11.94
N TYR A 137 -3.74 -7.55 -12.31
CA TYR A 137 -4.63 -7.32 -13.43
C TYR A 137 -4.31 -6.01 -14.14
N ILE A 138 -4.82 -5.88 -15.35
CA ILE A 138 -4.75 -4.66 -16.15
C ILE A 138 -6.18 -4.19 -16.41
N ALA A 139 -6.44 -2.93 -16.12
CA ALA A 139 -7.68 -2.24 -16.47
C ALA A 139 -7.39 -0.99 -17.28
N TYR A 140 -8.31 -0.60 -18.15
CA TYR A 140 -8.22 0.58 -18.98
C TYR A 140 -9.38 1.54 -18.69
N ARG A 141 -9.08 2.84 -18.56
CA ARG A 141 -10.07 3.91 -18.42
C ARG A 141 -10.07 4.75 -19.70
N PRO A 142 -10.97 4.48 -20.66
CA PRO A 142 -11.00 5.19 -21.94
C PRO A 142 -11.16 6.71 -21.77
N THR A 143 -12.02 7.15 -20.84
CA THR A 143 -12.30 8.58 -20.62
C THR A 143 -11.10 9.39 -20.17
N LYS A 144 -10.07 8.75 -19.61
CA LYS A 144 -8.83 9.39 -19.19
C LYS A 144 -7.62 8.92 -19.99
N GLN A 145 -7.80 8.03 -20.99
CA GLN A 145 -6.72 7.32 -21.70
C GLN A 145 -5.67 6.72 -20.74
N ARG A 146 -6.15 6.13 -19.63
CA ARG A 146 -5.29 5.59 -18.56
C ARG A 146 -5.28 4.07 -18.59
N LEU A 147 -4.10 3.47 -18.62
CA LEU A 147 -3.92 2.05 -18.38
C LEU A 147 -3.45 1.84 -16.94
N ILE A 148 -4.13 0.99 -16.18
CA ILE A 148 -3.84 0.68 -14.79
C ILE A 148 -3.33 -0.75 -14.72
N ILE A 149 -2.14 -0.95 -14.15
CA ILE A 149 -1.61 -2.26 -13.78
C ILE A 149 -1.58 -2.32 -12.25
N ALA A 150 -2.40 -3.20 -11.68
CA ALA A 150 -2.53 -3.35 -10.24
C ALA A 150 -2.04 -4.72 -9.79
N PHE A 151 -1.20 -4.72 -8.75
CA PHE A 151 -0.65 -5.94 -8.15
C PHE A 151 -1.26 -6.17 -6.76
N SER A 152 -1.62 -7.41 -6.50
CA SER A 152 -2.17 -7.84 -5.21
C SER A 152 -1.12 -7.75 -4.10
N GLY A 153 -1.57 -7.43 -2.89
CA GLY A 153 -0.89 -7.87 -1.67
C GLY A 153 -1.02 -9.38 -1.46
N THR A 154 -0.39 -9.94 -0.44
CA THR A 154 -0.62 -11.37 -0.10
C THR A 154 -1.94 -11.51 0.66
N SER A 155 -2.82 -12.42 0.24
CA SER A 155 -4.08 -12.74 0.95
C SER A 155 -3.91 -13.51 2.27
N SER A 156 -2.68 -13.94 2.55
CA SER A 156 -2.24 -14.57 3.80
C SER A 156 -0.77 -14.21 3.99
N PRO A 157 -0.46 -12.97 4.41
CA PRO A 157 0.90 -12.49 4.57
C PRO A 157 1.72 -13.51 5.35
N LEU A 158 1.21 -13.99 6.50
CA LEU A 158 1.80 -15.00 7.38
C LEU A 158 2.18 -16.32 6.69
N GLN A 159 1.36 -16.86 5.77
CA GLN A 159 1.71 -18.12 5.09
C GLN A 159 2.77 -17.92 4.01
N ALA A 160 2.64 -16.87 3.18
CA ALA A 160 3.67 -16.55 2.20
C ALA A 160 5.00 -16.24 2.88
N LEU A 161 4.96 -15.72 4.10
CA LEU A 161 6.12 -15.33 4.91
C LEU A 161 6.96 -16.49 5.43
N HIS A 162 6.31 -17.62 5.75
CA HIS A 162 7.01 -18.85 6.09
C HIS A 162 7.74 -19.45 4.87
N ASP A 163 7.21 -19.22 3.67
CA ASP A 163 7.81 -19.66 2.41
C ASP A 163 8.83 -18.66 1.84
N ILE A 164 8.85 -17.43 2.38
CA ILE A 164 9.63 -16.32 1.85
C ILE A 164 10.86 -16.04 2.72
N ASP A 165 12.00 -16.13 2.04
CA ASP A 165 13.30 -15.72 2.53
C ASP A 165 13.41 -14.19 2.67
N ALA A 166 13.77 -13.73 3.88
CA ALA A 166 14.00 -12.31 4.20
C ALA A 166 15.43 -11.85 3.87
N ARG A 167 16.27 -12.73 3.30
CA ARG A 167 17.63 -12.34 2.87
C ARG A 167 17.59 -11.34 1.73
N MET A 168 18.59 -10.47 1.73
CA MET A 168 18.91 -9.64 0.58
C MET A 168 19.70 -10.46 -0.45
N VAL A 169 19.23 -10.46 -1.70
CA VAL A 169 19.92 -11.04 -2.86
C VAL A 169 20.31 -9.95 -3.84
N GLU A 170 21.25 -10.22 -4.72
CA GLU A 170 21.64 -9.27 -5.75
C GLU A 170 20.47 -8.95 -6.68
N TYR A 171 20.29 -7.66 -6.96
CA TYR A 171 19.36 -7.22 -7.99
C TYR A 171 20.08 -7.22 -9.34
N PRO A 172 19.47 -7.75 -10.41
CA PRO A 172 20.12 -7.81 -11.72
C PRO A 172 20.17 -6.41 -12.35
N VAL A 173 21.27 -5.70 -12.12
CA VAL A 173 21.55 -4.42 -12.78
C VAL A 173 22.22 -4.69 -14.13
N SER A 174 21.63 -4.19 -15.20
CA SER A 174 22.08 -4.47 -16.57
C SER A 174 23.19 -3.55 -17.10
N ASP A 175 23.50 -2.45 -16.40
CA ASP A 175 24.47 -1.45 -16.86
C ASP A 175 25.91 -1.70 -16.35
N GLU A 176 26.85 -1.90 -17.27
CA GLU A 176 28.30 -1.99 -16.98
C GLU A 176 28.88 -0.70 -16.40
N LYS A 177 28.33 0.48 -16.74
CA LYS A 177 28.74 1.78 -16.19
C LYS A 177 28.36 1.92 -14.71
N THR A 178 27.41 1.12 -14.24
CA THR A 178 27.05 1.03 -12.81
C THR A 178 27.75 -0.13 -12.08
N SER A 179 28.86 -0.65 -12.59
CA SER A 179 29.64 -1.71 -11.94
C SER A 179 29.96 -1.44 -10.45
N LYS A 180 30.23 -0.19 -10.06
CA LYS A 180 30.42 0.20 -8.65
C LYS A 180 29.16 0.11 -7.78
N LEU A 181 27.97 0.14 -8.37
CA LEU A 181 26.68 0.00 -7.70
C LEU A 181 26.21 -1.46 -7.59
N LYS A 182 26.74 -2.38 -8.42
CA LYS A 182 26.33 -3.79 -8.45
C LYS A 182 26.47 -4.48 -7.09
N ASP A 183 27.61 -4.35 -6.44
CA ASP A 183 27.87 -5.00 -5.14
C ASP A 183 26.98 -4.45 -4.00
N ALA A 184 26.43 -3.25 -4.17
CA ALA A 184 25.58 -2.59 -3.20
C ALA A 184 24.08 -2.76 -3.48
N CYS A 185 23.70 -3.17 -4.69
CA CYS A 185 22.31 -3.22 -5.15
C CYS A 185 21.68 -4.57 -4.79
N LYS A 186 21.02 -4.62 -3.63
CA LYS A 186 20.40 -5.84 -3.13
C LYS A 186 18.90 -5.65 -2.92
N VAL A 187 18.13 -6.66 -3.24
CA VAL A 187 16.67 -6.69 -3.16
C VAL A 187 16.21 -7.75 -2.16
N HIS A 188 15.05 -7.53 -1.54
CA HIS A 188 14.40 -8.56 -0.73
C HIS A 188 14.13 -9.81 -1.59
N SER A 189 14.77 -10.93 -1.27
CA SER A 189 14.68 -12.16 -2.08
C SER A 189 13.26 -12.67 -2.27
N GLY A 190 12.48 -12.67 -1.20
CA GLY A 190 11.04 -12.90 -1.22
C GLY A 190 10.20 -12.09 -2.20
N MET A 191 10.17 -10.78 -1.98
CA MET A 191 9.41 -9.85 -2.82
C MET A 191 9.88 -9.92 -4.28
N TRP A 192 11.19 -10.06 -4.47
CA TRP A 192 11.77 -10.24 -5.80
C TRP A 192 11.31 -11.53 -6.49
N ARG A 193 11.34 -12.67 -5.78
CA ARG A 193 10.87 -13.96 -6.30
C ARG A 193 9.40 -13.92 -6.69
N LEU A 194 8.57 -13.27 -5.88
CA LEU A 194 7.15 -13.07 -6.16
C LEU A 194 6.95 -12.26 -7.44
N TYR A 195 7.65 -11.12 -7.55
CA TYR A 195 7.63 -10.29 -8.75
C TYR A 195 8.12 -11.06 -9.98
N GLN A 196 9.24 -11.79 -9.90
CA GLN A 196 9.73 -12.64 -10.99
C GLN A 196 8.69 -13.69 -11.43
N GLY A 197 7.86 -14.16 -10.49
CA GLY A 197 6.76 -15.07 -10.75
C GLY A 197 5.64 -14.51 -11.65
N VAL A 198 5.41 -13.19 -11.60
CA VAL A 198 4.39 -12.47 -12.40
C VAL A 198 4.97 -11.68 -13.58
N ARG A 199 6.27 -11.36 -13.53
CA ARG A 199 6.97 -10.43 -14.43
C ARG A 199 6.61 -10.63 -15.91
N GLN A 200 6.81 -11.84 -16.44
CA GLN A 200 6.61 -12.09 -17.88
C GLN A 200 5.15 -11.87 -18.28
N LEU A 201 4.20 -12.39 -17.50
CA LEU A 201 2.78 -12.23 -17.77
C LEU A 201 2.36 -10.76 -17.72
N ALA A 202 2.88 -9.98 -16.77
CA ALA A 202 2.60 -8.56 -16.67
C ALA A 202 3.12 -7.80 -17.89
N PHE A 203 4.37 -8.02 -18.30
CA PHE A 203 4.95 -7.37 -19.49
C PHE A 203 4.27 -7.80 -20.79
N ASP A 204 3.97 -9.09 -20.98
CA ASP A 204 3.31 -9.57 -22.21
C ASP A 204 1.92 -8.97 -22.39
N ASN A 205 1.13 -8.91 -21.32
CA ASN A 205 -0.20 -8.29 -21.36
C ASN A 205 -0.12 -6.78 -21.49
N PHE A 206 0.86 -6.15 -20.85
CA PHE A 206 1.12 -4.73 -21.00
C PHE A 206 1.50 -4.35 -22.45
N ALA A 207 2.39 -5.12 -23.09
CA ALA A 207 2.73 -4.94 -24.51
C ALA A 207 1.47 -5.01 -25.38
N LYS A 208 0.65 -6.05 -25.21
CA LYS A 208 -0.59 -6.20 -25.97
C LYS A 208 -1.53 -5.01 -25.79
N ALA A 209 -1.66 -4.49 -24.56
CA ALA A 209 -2.47 -3.32 -24.27
C ALA A 209 -1.91 -2.04 -24.93
N LEU A 210 -0.59 -1.84 -24.90
CA LEU A 210 0.07 -0.73 -25.59
C LEU A 210 -0.18 -0.72 -27.09
N PHE A 211 -0.27 -1.89 -27.73
CA PHE A 211 -0.54 -1.98 -29.17
C PHE A 211 -2.01 -1.77 -29.54
N SER A 212 -2.95 -2.03 -28.63
CA SER A 212 -4.38 -2.08 -28.94
C SER A 212 -5.19 -0.91 -28.37
N LEU A 213 -4.63 -0.15 -27.44
CA LEU A 213 -5.34 0.91 -26.72
C LEU A 213 -4.65 2.26 -26.89
N ASP A 214 -5.45 3.31 -26.86
CA ASP A 214 -4.97 4.69 -26.86
C ASP A 214 -4.63 5.12 -25.42
N ILE A 215 -3.34 5.14 -25.12
CA ILE A 215 -2.83 5.32 -23.75
C ILE A 215 -1.99 6.59 -23.69
N ALA A 216 -2.40 7.52 -22.83
CA ALA A 216 -1.67 8.74 -22.49
C ALA A 216 -0.95 8.62 -21.14
N GLU A 217 -1.48 7.80 -20.21
CA GLU A 217 -0.91 7.61 -18.88
C GLU A 217 -0.95 6.13 -18.47
N LEU A 218 0.19 5.62 -17.98
CA LEU A 218 0.34 4.33 -17.35
C LEU A 218 0.37 4.50 -15.83
N VAL A 219 -0.60 3.91 -15.13
CA VAL A 219 -0.66 3.88 -13.67
C VAL A 219 -0.25 2.49 -13.18
N LEU A 220 0.74 2.45 -12.31
CA LEU A 220 1.18 1.27 -11.59
C LEU A 220 0.72 1.39 -10.14
N THR A 221 0.04 0.38 -9.61
CA THR A 221 -0.47 0.46 -8.24
C THR A 221 -0.50 -0.88 -7.51
N GLY A 222 -0.62 -0.79 -6.19
CA GLY A 222 -0.78 -1.94 -5.31
C GLY A 222 -0.76 -1.50 -3.85
N HIS A 223 -1.24 -2.38 -2.98
CA HIS A 223 -1.22 -2.23 -1.53
C HIS A 223 -0.26 -3.25 -0.92
N SER A 224 0.42 -2.87 0.17
CA SER A 224 1.33 -3.74 0.91
C SER A 224 2.44 -4.30 0.00
N LEU A 225 2.62 -5.62 -0.06
CA LEU A 225 3.49 -6.31 -1.02
C LEU A 225 3.23 -5.90 -2.49
N GLY A 226 1.98 -5.63 -2.86
CA GLY A 226 1.61 -5.22 -4.21
C GLY A 226 2.25 -3.89 -4.60
N ALA A 227 2.40 -2.97 -3.64
CA ALA A 227 3.09 -1.71 -3.85
C ALA A 227 4.58 -1.92 -4.17
N ALA A 228 5.27 -2.81 -3.43
CA ALA A 228 6.66 -3.15 -3.72
C ALA A 228 6.81 -3.85 -5.08
N THR A 229 5.86 -4.73 -5.44
CA THR A 229 5.82 -5.40 -6.74
C THR A 229 5.64 -4.40 -7.88
N ALA A 230 4.75 -3.41 -7.71
CA ALA A 230 4.57 -2.32 -8.67
C ALA A 230 5.84 -1.49 -8.86
N SER A 231 6.59 -1.21 -7.78
CA SER A 231 7.90 -0.55 -7.86
C SER A 231 8.93 -1.35 -8.65
N PHE A 232 9.00 -2.68 -8.48
CA PHE A 232 9.90 -3.52 -9.28
C PHE A 232 9.54 -3.53 -10.77
N PHE A 233 8.23 -3.56 -11.09
CA PHE A 233 7.78 -3.42 -12.47
C PHE A 233 8.18 -2.07 -13.06
N ALA A 234 8.00 -0.99 -12.29
CA ALA A 234 8.44 0.35 -12.69
C ALA A 234 9.95 0.40 -12.96
N MET A 235 10.77 -0.18 -12.08
CA MET A 235 12.22 -0.24 -12.25
C MET A 235 12.65 -0.90 -13.57
N GLU A 236 12.05 -2.04 -13.91
CA GLU A 236 12.37 -2.71 -15.18
C GLU A 236 11.85 -1.93 -16.39
N LEU A 237 10.67 -1.33 -16.28
CA LEU A 237 10.10 -0.49 -17.33
C LEU A 237 10.99 0.72 -17.65
N LEU A 238 11.51 1.38 -16.60
CA LEU A 238 12.45 2.50 -16.74
C LEU A 238 13.78 2.03 -17.33
N GLN A 239 14.34 0.91 -16.86
CA GLN A 239 15.57 0.34 -17.44
C GLN A 239 15.41 0.03 -18.93
N ASN A 240 14.29 -0.58 -19.34
CA ASN A 240 14.02 -0.86 -20.75
C ASN A 240 13.89 0.43 -21.56
N SER A 241 13.15 1.41 -21.04
CA SER A 241 12.89 2.67 -21.74
C SER A 241 14.14 3.54 -21.89
N LEU A 242 15.06 3.46 -20.92
CA LEU A 242 16.40 4.07 -20.96
C LEU A 242 17.43 3.22 -21.73
N GLN A 243 17.00 2.09 -22.34
CA GLN A 243 17.86 1.16 -23.08
C GLN A 243 19.03 0.62 -22.25
N LEU A 244 18.88 0.58 -20.93
CA LEU A 244 19.87 0.04 -20.01
C LEU A 244 19.84 -1.48 -19.96
N SER A 245 18.74 -2.10 -20.40
CA SER A 245 18.58 -3.55 -20.48
C SER A 245 18.79 -4.05 -21.91
N GLY A 246 19.61 -5.10 -22.08
CA GLY A 246 19.78 -5.79 -23.37
C GLY A 246 18.60 -6.71 -23.72
N THR A 247 17.51 -6.69 -22.97
CA THR A 247 16.43 -7.70 -23.01
C THR A 247 15.24 -7.31 -23.89
N GLY A 248 15.21 -6.09 -24.44
CA GLY A 248 14.28 -5.71 -25.52
C GLY A 248 12.78 -5.86 -25.20
N CYS A 249 12.38 -5.88 -23.92
CA CYS A 249 11.03 -6.32 -23.54
C CYS A 249 9.92 -5.36 -23.98
N ILE A 250 9.99 -4.05 -23.67
CA ILE A 250 9.08 -2.98 -24.16
C ILE A 250 9.75 -1.63 -23.89
N CYS A 251 9.81 -0.74 -24.88
CA CYS A 251 10.16 0.67 -24.69
C CYS A 251 8.88 1.51 -24.66
N LEU A 252 8.72 2.37 -23.65
CA LEU A 252 7.56 3.26 -23.59
C LEU A 252 7.63 4.33 -24.69
N PRO A 253 6.52 4.60 -25.40
CA PRO A 253 6.40 5.80 -26.22
C PRO A 253 6.69 7.07 -25.40
N PRO A 254 7.41 8.07 -25.95
CA PRO A 254 7.77 9.29 -25.21
C PRO A 254 6.58 10.09 -24.68
N SER A 255 5.40 9.95 -25.28
CA SER A 255 4.17 10.64 -24.90
C SER A 255 3.48 10.06 -23.65
N ILE A 256 3.84 8.85 -23.22
CA ILE A 256 3.18 8.20 -22.08
C ILE A 256 3.78 8.69 -20.76
N VAL A 257 2.94 9.25 -19.91
CA VAL A 257 3.28 9.57 -18.52
C VAL A 257 3.18 8.32 -17.67
N VAL A 258 4.18 8.05 -16.84
CA VAL A 258 4.17 6.93 -15.88
C VAL A 258 3.84 7.45 -14.50
N LYS A 259 2.91 6.80 -13.81
CA LYS A 259 2.49 7.14 -12.45
C LYS A 259 2.56 5.91 -11.56
N LEU A 260 3.36 5.96 -10.50
CA LEU A 260 3.43 4.89 -9.50
C LEU A 260 2.73 5.34 -8.22
N VAL A 261 1.70 4.60 -7.80
CA VAL A 261 0.97 4.88 -6.55
C VAL A 261 0.92 3.63 -5.70
N GLY A 262 1.64 3.66 -4.57
CA GLY A 262 1.73 2.52 -3.65
C GLY A 262 1.19 2.85 -2.27
N PHE A 263 0.50 1.91 -1.65
CA PHE A 263 -0.09 2.07 -0.31
C PHE A 263 0.58 1.11 0.67
N GLY A 264 1.18 1.62 1.75
CA GLY A 264 1.75 0.78 2.80
C GLY A 264 2.95 -0.06 2.33
N SER A 265 3.69 0.41 1.33
CA SER A 265 4.79 -0.39 0.77
C SER A 265 5.86 -0.70 1.81
N PRO A 266 6.29 -1.97 1.94
CA PRO A 266 7.45 -2.31 2.75
C PRO A 266 8.75 -1.76 2.17
N ARG A 267 9.83 -1.83 2.95
CA ARG A 267 11.19 -1.61 2.45
C ARG A 267 11.59 -2.76 1.52
N ALA A 268 12.02 -2.44 0.31
CA ALA A 268 12.15 -3.43 -0.76
C ALA A 268 13.57 -3.94 -0.99
N GLY A 269 14.59 -3.25 -0.45
CA GLY A 269 15.99 -3.65 -0.62
C GLY A 269 16.97 -2.73 0.08
N SER A 270 18.23 -2.78 -0.33
CA SER A 270 19.33 -2.01 0.25
C SER A 270 19.29 -0.53 -0.14
N GLU A 271 20.13 0.26 0.52
CA GLU A 271 20.45 1.63 0.11
C GLU A 271 20.94 1.71 -1.34
N GLY A 272 21.73 0.73 -1.79
CA GLY A 272 22.19 0.68 -3.19
C GLY A 272 21.03 0.53 -4.18
N LEU A 273 20.04 -0.30 -3.84
CA LEU A 273 18.82 -0.46 -4.65
C LEU A 273 17.99 0.83 -4.66
N ALA A 274 17.82 1.48 -3.50
CA ALA A 274 17.08 2.74 -3.40
C ALA A 274 17.75 3.84 -4.24
N ARG A 275 19.07 4.00 -4.15
CA ARG A 275 19.82 4.94 -5.00
C ARG A 275 19.70 4.61 -6.48
N PHE A 276 19.76 3.32 -6.83
CA PHE A 276 19.59 2.89 -8.22
C PHE A 276 18.21 3.24 -8.77
N TYR A 277 17.14 2.98 -8.01
CA TYR A 277 15.78 3.38 -8.38
C TYR A 277 15.67 4.90 -8.58
N ARG A 278 16.18 5.70 -7.63
CA ARG A 278 16.13 7.17 -7.72
C ARG A 278 16.91 7.69 -8.93
N LYS A 279 18.05 7.07 -9.26
CA LYS A 279 18.81 7.36 -10.48
C LYS A 279 17.98 7.09 -11.73
N LEU A 280 17.32 5.93 -11.84
CA LEU A 280 16.44 5.61 -12.97
C LEU A 280 15.33 6.65 -13.14
N VAL A 281 14.69 7.06 -12.05
CA VAL A 281 13.64 8.08 -12.08
C VAL A 281 14.19 9.45 -12.51
N SER A 282 15.36 9.85 -12.01
CA SER A 282 16.02 11.11 -12.40
C SER A 282 16.35 11.12 -13.89
N GLU A 283 17.03 10.09 -14.37
CA GLU A 283 17.45 9.98 -15.78
C GLU A 283 16.24 9.94 -16.72
N TYR A 284 15.17 9.22 -16.35
CA TYR A 284 13.94 9.18 -17.14
C TYR A 284 13.28 10.57 -17.22
N ARG A 285 13.25 11.32 -16.12
CA ARG A 285 12.71 12.70 -16.09
C ARG A 285 13.60 13.69 -16.83
N GLU A 286 14.92 13.51 -16.80
CA GLU A 286 15.87 14.34 -17.56
C GLU A 286 15.70 14.12 -19.07
N GLU A 287 15.52 12.88 -19.51
CA GLU A 287 15.33 12.54 -20.92
C GLU A 287 13.95 12.96 -21.46
N ARG A 288 12.89 12.78 -20.66
CA ARG A 288 11.49 12.89 -21.13
C ARG A 288 10.68 14.03 -20.51
N GLY A 289 11.30 14.83 -19.65
CA GLY A 289 10.68 15.93 -18.93
C GLY A 289 10.25 15.56 -17.51
N LYS A 290 10.22 16.56 -16.62
CA LYS A 290 10.01 16.38 -15.18
C LYS A 290 8.71 15.65 -14.82
N ASP A 291 7.65 15.89 -15.57
CA ASP A 291 6.32 15.35 -15.31
C ASP A 291 6.04 13.99 -15.98
N SER A 292 7.01 13.47 -16.74
CA SER A 292 6.93 12.16 -17.41
C SER A 292 6.86 10.97 -16.44
N PHE A 293 7.30 11.17 -15.19
CA PHE A 293 7.21 10.18 -14.12
C PHE A 293 6.73 10.82 -12.81
N GLN A 294 5.64 10.30 -12.26
CA GLN A 294 5.04 10.75 -10.99
C GLN A 294 5.00 9.58 -10.01
N GLU A 295 5.31 9.84 -8.74
CA GLU A 295 5.33 8.80 -7.71
C GLU A 295 4.65 9.30 -6.43
N TYR A 296 3.77 8.46 -5.88
CA TYR A 296 3.06 8.68 -4.63
C TYR A 296 3.08 7.40 -3.78
N MET A 297 4.12 7.25 -2.96
CA MET A 297 4.23 6.13 -2.01
C MET A 297 3.68 6.55 -0.65
N VAL A 298 2.50 6.08 -0.28
CA VAL A 298 1.77 6.49 0.91
C VAL A 298 2.11 5.58 2.10
N LYS A 299 2.52 6.19 3.22
CA LYS A 299 2.67 5.55 4.54
C LYS A 299 1.50 5.91 5.43
N GLY A 300 0.87 4.93 6.06
CA GLY A 300 -0.26 5.17 6.96
C GLY A 300 0.18 5.59 8.37
N TYR A 301 -0.66 6.37 9.05
CA TYR A 301 -0.55 6.54 10.49
C TYR A 301 -0.75 5.19 11.20
N ASN A 302 0.10 4.86 12.18
CA ASN A 302 0.09 3.59 12.93
C ASN A 302 0.16 2.32 12.06
N ASP A 303 0.89 2.41 10.95
CA ASP A 303 1.09 1.35 9.98
C ASP A 303 2.32 0.48 10.34
N GLY A 304 2.18 -0.58 11.15
CA GLY A 304 3.31 -1.42 11.59
C GLY A 304 2.96 -2.79 12.19
N LEU A 305 3.39 -3.96 11.67
CA LEU A 305 3.02 -5.38 12.01
C LEU A 305 4.04 -6.15 12.87
N LEU A 306 3.55 -7.00 13.79
CA LEU A 306 4.07 -8.35 14.12
C LEU A 306 2.89 -9.14 14.69
N ALA A 307 2.81 -10.39 14.30
CA ALA A 307 2.09 -11.40 15.04
C ALA A 307 3.15 -12.08 15.90
N ILE A 308 3.16 -11.86 17.21
CA ILE A 308 3.84 -12.79 18.10
C ILE A 308 2.83 -13.89 18.35
N THR A 309 2.87 -14.95 17.55
CA THR A 309 2.18 -16.19 17.93
C THR A 309 2.85 -16.72 19.18
N ASN A 310 2.10 -16.90 20.26
CA ASN A 310 2.55 -17.37 21.58
C ASN A 310 3.08 -18.83 21.62
N SER A 311 3.72 -19.31 20.56
CA SER A 311 4.26 -20.66 20.48
C SER A 311 5.77 -20.64 20.76
N PHE A 312 6.12 -20.87 22.02
CA PHE A 312 7.47 -21.26 22.46
C PHE A 312 7.94 -22.56 21.78
N PRO A 313 9.26 -22.86 21.68
CA PRO A 313 10.40 -22.10 22.18
C PRO A 313 11.24 -21.39 21.10
N TRP A 314 11.93 -20.35 21.56
CA TRP A 314 12.74 -19.41 20.78
C TRP A 314 14.01 -20.04 20.22
N THR A 315 14.04 -20.29 18.90
CA THR A 315 15.27 -20.10 18.11
C THR A 315 15.19 -18.73 17.46
N VAL A 316 16.20 -17.90 17.70
CA VAL A 316 16.34 -16.45 17.41
C VAL A 316 16.19 -16.05 15.92
N ILE A 317 15.77 -16.94 15.02
CA ILE A 317 15.90 -16.77 13.57
C ILE A 317 14.58 -16.44 12.83
N ASN A 318 13.39 -16.65 13.42
CA ASN A 318 12.13 -16.50 12.67
C ASN A 318 11.36 -15.18 12.88
N LEU A 319 11.94 -14.18 13.58
CA LEU A 319 11.25 -12.95 13.94
C LEU A 319 11.27 -11.84 12.86
N ILE A 320 11.88 -12.08 11.69
CA ILE A 320 12.23 -11.02 10.72
C ILE A 320 11.65 -11.26 9.33
N SER A 321 10.80 -12.26 9.15
CA SER A 321 10.01 -12.34 7.93
C SER A 321 8.73 -11.59 8.24
N ILE A 322 8.63 -10.28 7.99
CA ILE A 322 7.34 -9.58 7.84
C ILE A 322 7.41 -8.71 6.60
N ILE A 323 6.53 -8.99 5.65
CA ILE A 323 6.51 -8.41 4.32
C ILE A 323 5.17 -7.76 4.17
N GLY A 324 5.17 -6.43 4.19
CA GLY A 324 3.96 -5.69 3.85
C GLY A 324 3.75 -4.37 4.55
N VAL A 325 4.67 -3.87 5.37
CA VAL A 325 4.42 -2.65 6.15
C VAL A 325 5.61 -1.70 6.07
N PRO A 326 5.44 -0.36 6.01
CA PRO A 326 6.56 0.56 5.76
C PRO A 326 7.71 0.47 6.75
N CYS A 327 7.45 0.12 8.00
CA CYS A 327 8.51 -0.05 8.99
C CYS A 327 9.33 -1.35 8.84
N LEU A 328 8.99 -2.22 7.88
CA LEU A 328 9.58 -3.54 7.72
C LEU A 328 10.00 -3.86 6.26
N PRO A 329 11.06 -4.66 6.06
CA PRO A 329 12.01 -5.09 7.10
C PRO A 329 12.78 -3.91 7.72
N PRO A 330 13.42 -4.09 8.90
CA PRO A 330 13.98 -2.98 9.65
C PRO A 330 15.13 -2.26 8.92
N LYS A 331 15.18 -0.94 9.07
CA LYS A 331 16.31 -0.10 8.59
C LYS A 331 17.66 -0.55 9.15
N ALA A 332 17.66 -1.01 10.42
CA ALA A 332 18.85 -1.44 11.14
C ALA A 332 19.60 -2.60 10.49
N ILE A 333 18.91 -3.46 9.73
CA ILE A 333 19.51 -4.56 8.97
C ILE A 333 19.75 -4.21 7.49
N GLY A 334 19.77 -2.92 7.16
CA GLY A 334 20.18 -2.41 5.85
C GLY A 334 19.06 -2.15 4.85
N PHE A 335 17.81 -2.51 5.15
CA PHE A 335 16.67 -2.25 4.26
C PHE A 335 16.32 -0.76 4.18
N ARG A 336 15.86 -0.30 3.03
CA ARG A 336 15.51 1.09 2.72
C ARG A 336 14.24 1.19 1.89
N HIS A 337 13.56 2.32 1.96
CA HIS A 337 12.52 2.67 1.01
C HIS A 337 13.13 3.12 -0.32
N LEU A 338 12.49 2.71 -1.42
CA LEU A 338 12.90 3.10 -2.76
C LEU A 338 12.63 4.59 -3.01
N SER A 339 11.38 5.01 -2.76
CA SER A 339 10.94 6.39 -2.94
C SER A 339 11.71 7.36 -2.05
N ASP A 340 12.11 8.47 -2.64
CA ASP A 340 12.82 9.53 -1.94
C ASP A 340 11.87 10.48 -1.22
N SER A 341 10.64 10.66 -1.70
CA SER A 341 9.66 11.60 -1.13
C SER A 341 8.30 10.92 -0.94
N PRO A 342 8.20 9.95 -0.01
CA PRO A 342 6.93 9.34 0.30
C PRO A 342 5.93 10.35 0.87
N LEU A 343 4.66 9.97 0.90
CA LEU A 343 3.60 10.73 1.55
C LEU A 343 3.27 10.11 2.90
N TYR A 344 2.88 10.93 3.85
CA TYR A 344 2.36 10.51 5.15
C TYR A 344 0.85 10.76 5.19
N LEU A 345 0.08 9.70 5.42
CA LEU A 345 -1.36 9.81 5.62
C LEU A 345 -1.66 9.88 7.12
N PHE A 346 -2.25 10.99 7.54
CA PHE A 346 -2.73 11.17 8.90
C PHE A 346 -4.16 11.66 8.87
N HIS A 347 -5.07 10.91 9.50
CA HIS A 347 -6.47 11.33 9.72
C HIS A 347 -7.20 11.82 8.47
N GLY A 348 -6.92 11.17 7.34
CA GLY A 348 -7.57 11.49 6.07
C GLY A 348 -6.95 12.65 5.30
N GLN A 349 -5.79 13.14 5.72
CA GLN A 349 -5.00 14.15 5.00
C GLN A 349 -3.63 13.59 4.64
N LEU A 350 -3.15 13.95 3.46
CA LEU A 350 -1.83 13.56 2.96
C LEU A 350 -0.83 14.70 3.13
N PHE A 351 0.35 14.36 3.63
CA PHE A 351 1.46 15.27 3.84
C PHE A 351 2.68 14.81 3.05
N ARG A 352 3.44 15.75 2.49
CA ARG A 352 4.72 15.47 1.85
C ARG A 352 5.78 15.22 2.91
N ILE A 353 6.47 14.08 2.83
CA ILE A 353 7.63 13.83 3.68
C ILE A 353 8.86 14.41 2.97
N PRO A 354 9.66 15.27 3.64
CA PRO A 354 10.93 15.74 3.08
C PRO A 354 11.87 14.58 2.76
N PRO A 355 12.70 14.66 1.70
CA PRO A 355 13.62 13.59 1.34
C PRO A 355 14.53 13.09 2.46
N SER A 356 14.99 14.00 3.34
CA SER A 356 15.82 13.67 4.50
C SER A 356 15.12 12.79 5.53
N GLU A 357 13.79 12.78 5.52
CA GLU A 357 12.94 12.09 6.50
C GLU A 357 12.26 10.84 5.92
N ASN A 358 12.61 10.43 4.69
CA ASN A 358 11.95 9.35 3.95
C ASN A 358 11.98 7.97 4.63
N GLU A 359 12.87 7.74 5.59
CA GLU A 359 12.94 6.49 6.36
C GLU A 359 12.09 6.50 7.64
N HIS A 360 11.51 7.64 7.99
CA HIS A 360 10.62 7.79 9.14
C HIS A 360 9.20 7.32 8.80
N SER A 361 8.49 6.83 9.81
CA SER A 361 7.13 6.28 9.67
C SER A 361 6.12 6.94 10.60
N VAL A 362 6.56 7.81 11.51
CA VAL A 362 5.72 8.56 12.42
C VAL A 362 6.24 9.99 12.48
N PHE A 363 5.33 10.94 12.36
CA PHE A 363 5.64 12.37 12.35
C PHE A 363 4.75 13.10 13.36
N PRO A 364 5.30 14.02 14.16
CA PRO A 364 4.48 15.00 14.87
C PRO A 364 3.78 15.91 13.84
N LEU A 365 2.55 16.33 14.14
CA LEU A 365 1.80 17.27 13.30
C LEU A 365 1.38 18.50 14.09
N GLN A 366 1.36 19.65 13.40
CA GLN A 366 0.79 20.89 13.89
C GLN A 366 -0.21 21.41 12.84
N LEU A 367 -1.50 21.23 13.12
CA LEU A 367 -2.60 21.66 12.26
C LEU A 367 -3.40 22.76 12.98
N GLU A 368 -3.74 23.82 12.24
CA GLU A 368 -4.46 24.97 12.81
C GLU A 368 -5.94 24.66 13.06
N ASP A 369 -6.54 23.77 12.26
CA ASP A 369 -7.95 23.40 12.35
C ASP A 369 -8.14 21.88 12.38
N ASP A 370 -8.74 21.41 13.47
CA ASP A 370 -9.15 20.01 13.64
C ASP A 370 -10.50 19.80 12.94
N THR A 371 -10.47 19.28 11.71
CA THR A 371 -11.61 19.14 10.77
C THR A 371 -12.68 18.12 11.18
N GLY A 372 -12.88 17.92 12.49
CA GLY A 372 -13.77 16.93 13.06
C GLY A 372 -13.08 15.61 13.38
N PRO A 373 -13.79 14.63 13.96
CA PRO A 373 -13.22 13.33 14.26
C PRO A 373 -12.86 12.60 12.94
N PRO A 374 -11.63 12.10 12.80
CA PRO A 374 -11.24 11.35 11.59
C PRO A 374 -12.08 10.08 11.48
N GLU A 375 -12.31 9.60 10.25
CA GLU A 375 -13.04 8.35 10.03
C GLU A 375 -12.30 7.15 10.64
N TYR A 376 -10.96 7.16 10.55
CA TYR A 376 -10.07 6.09 11.05
C TYR A 376 -9.08 6.63 12.10
N PRO A 377 -9.53 6.99 13.32
CA PRO A 377 -8.72 7.68 14.33
C PRO A 377 -7.48 6.91 14.76
N LEU A 378 -7.55 5.57 14.77
CA LEU A 378 -6.43 4.72 15.18
C LEU A 378 -5.43 4.46 14.05
N GLY A 379 -5.73 4.88 12.81
CA GLY A 379 -4.95 4.51 11.63
C GLY A 379 -4.85 3.00 11.47
N GLY A 380 -3.79 2.53 10.83
CA GLY A 380 -3.52 1.11 10.59
C GLY A 380 -3.22 0.81 9.13
N HIS A 381 -2.70 -0.39 8.89
CA HIS A 381 -2.24 -0.82 7.57
C HIS A 381 -3.36 -1.01 6.54
N ASN A 382 -4.62 -0.97 6.97
CA ASN A 382 -5.77 -1.16 6.09
C ASN A 382 -6.47 0.14 5.73
N TYR A 383 -5.96 1.28 6.20
CA TYR A 383 -6.63 2.57 6.06
C TYR A 383 -5.80 3.53 5.24
N TYR A 384 -6.17 3.74 3.97
CA TYR A 384 -5.56 4.78 3.15
C TYR A 384 -6.59 5.65 2.43
N ASN A 385 -6.34 6.96 2.43
CA ASN A 385 -7.15 7.97 1.73
C ASN A 385 -8.64 7.91 2.07
N ASN A 386 -8.96 7.77 3.36
CA ASN A 386 -10.33 7.59 3.84
C ASN A 386 -11.02 6.34 3.28
N ARG A 387 -10.24 5.32 2.91
CA ARG A 387 -10.75 4.02 2.47
C ARG A 387 -10.20 2.93 3.35
N ASP A 388 -11.07 1.98 3.63
CA ASP A 388 -10.73 0.71 4.23
C ASP A 388 -10.45 -0.30 3.11
N MET A 389 -9.16 -0.60 2.92
CA MET A 389 -8.62 -1.45 1.85
C MET A 389 -9.16 -2.88 1.89
N GLU A 390 -9.83 -3.27 2.97
CA GLU A 390 -10.43 -4.58 3.17
C GLU A 390 -11.96 -4.57 3.11
N LYS A 391 -12.58 -3.39 3.04
CA LYS A 391 -14.04 -3.26 3.01
C LYS A 391 -14.65 -4.09 1.89
N ILE A 392 -14.08 -4.02 0.69
CA ILE A 392 -14.52 -4.84 -0.45
C ILE A 392 -14.41 -6.32 -0.10
N GLN A 393 -13.27 -6.75 0.43
CA GLN A 393 -13.03 -8.15 0.74
C GLN A 393 -14.05 -8.68 1.74
N ARG A 394 -14.32 -7.94 2.82
CA ARG A 394 -15.32 -8.36 3.83
C ARG A 394 -16.71 -8.49 3.22
N ARG A 395 -17.08 -7.57 2.32
CA ARG A 395 -18.39 -7.58 1.63
C ARG A 395 -18.48 -8.59 0.49
N ILE A 396 -17.39 -8.90 -0.20
CA ILE A 396 -17.38 -9.91 -1.28
C ILE A 396 -17.24 -11.33 -0.71
N ARG A 397 -16.48 -11.53 0.38
CA ARG A 397 -16.35 -12.84 1.05
C ARG A 397 -17.72 -13.41 1.44
N CYS A 398 -18.71 -12.58 1.80
CA CYS A 398 -20.04 -13.06 2.15
C CYS A 398 -20.81 -13.70 0.97
N LEU A 399 -20.41 -13.40 -0.28
CA LEU A 399 -21.03 -13.96 -1.48
C LEU A 399 -20.70 -15.43 -1.70
N LYS A 400 -19.62 -15.94 -1.06
CA LYS A 400 -19.11 -17.32 -1.18
C LYS A 400 -18.98 -17.80 -2.64
N LEU A 401 -18.61 -16.90 -3.54
CA LEU A 401 -18.56 -17.16 -4.99
C LEU A 401 -17.66 -18.35 -5.34
N LEU A 402 -16.52 -18.47 -4.67
CA LEU A 402 -15.59 -19.59 -4.86
C LEU A 402 -16.17 -20.96 -4.49
N ILE A 403 -17.20 -20.99 -3.63
CA ILE A 403 -17.82 -22.23 -3.13
C ILE A 403 -19.14 -22.52 -3.86
N LEU A 404 -19.94 -21.49 -4.14
CA LEU A 404 -21.31 -21.61 -4.63
C LEU A 404 -21.47 -21.19 -6.09
N GLY A 405 -20.40 -20.73 -6.74
CA GLY A 405 -20.45 -20.14 -8.07
C GLY A 405 -21.13 -18.77 -8.09
N GLU A 406 -21.31 -18.23 -9.29
CA GLU A 406 -21.87 -16.88 -9.49
C GLU A 406 -23.39 -16.84 -9.53
N ALA A 407 -24.05 -17.93 -9.96
CA ALA A 407 -25.51 -17.93 -10.09
C ALA A 407 -26.19 -17.60 -8.75
N GLY A 408 -27.09 -16.62 -8.75
CA GLY A 408 -27.85 -16.21 -7.57
C GLY A 408 -27.04 -15.48 -6.49
N TRP A 409 -25.89 -14.86 -6.85
CA TRP A 409 -25.05 -14.13 -5.89
C TRP A 409 -25.77 -12.91 -5.30
N GLU A 410 -26.61 -12.25 -6.10
CA GLU A 410 -27.35 -11.04 -5.72
C GLU A 410 -28.36 -11.36 -4.62
N GLU A 411 -29.15 -12.41 -4.77
CA GLU A 411 -30.11 -12.87 -3.75
C GLU A 411 -29.40 -13.37 -2.49
N ARG A 412 -28.20 -13.96 -2.60
CA ARG A 412 -27.37 -14.30 -1.43
C ARG A 412 -26.92 -13.04 -0.71
N TYR A 413 -26.49 -12.02 -1.45
CA TYR A 413 -26.06 -10.76 -0.89
C TYR A 413 -27.20 -10.02 -0.18
N MET A 414 -28.37 -9.92 -0.80
CA MET A 414 -29.54 -9.27 -0.19
C MET A 414 -30.03 -10.00 1.06
N ARG A 415 -29.96 -11.33 1.08
CA ARG A 415 -30.22 -12.13 2.30
C ARG A 415 -29.20 -11.84 3.39
N TYR A 416 -27.92 -11.73 3.04
CA TYR A 416 -26.86 -11.36 3.98
C TYR A 416 -27.13 -9.97 4.60
N LEU A 417 -27.43 -8.96 3.78
CA LEU A 417 -27.76 -7.62 4.27
C LEU A 417 -28.99 -7.61 5.18
N THR A 418 -30.04 -8.33 4.81
CA THR A 418 -31.27 -8.45 5.62
C THR A 418 -31.00 -9.12 6.96
N LYS A 419 -30.10 -10.10 6.99
CA LYS A 419 -29.68 -10.75 8.22
C LYS A 419 -28.84 -9.79 9.09
N GLU A 420 -27.86 -9.11 8.51
CA GLU A 420 -27.07 -8.12 9.25
C GLU A 420 -27.92 -6.98 9.81
N SER A 421 -28.90 -6.48 9.05
CA SER A 421 -29.79 -5.41 9.54
C SER A 421 -30.70 -5.86 10.69
N ARG A 422 -30.97 -7.18 10.81
CA ARG A 422 -31.75 -7.75 11.92
C ARG A 422 -30.90 -8.05 13.14
N ASP A 423 -29.64 -8.44 12.92
CA ASP A 423 -28.69 -8.80 13.97
C ASP A 423 -27.98 -7.56 14.56
N ARG A 424 -28.13 -6.37 13.96
CA ARG A 424 -27.68 -5.09 14.51
C ARG A 424 -28.82 -4.45 15.35
N PRO A 425 -28.67 -4.31 16.68
CA PRO A 425 -29.67 -3.69 17.55
C PRO A 425 -29.86 -2.19 17.31
#